data_AF-A0AAE1LMC0-F1
#
_entry.id   AF-A0AAE1LMC0-F1
#
_cell.length_a   1.000
_cell.length_b   1.000
_cell.length_c   1.000
_cell.angle_alpha   90.00
_cell.angle_beta   90.00
_cell.angle_gamma   90.00
#
_symmetry.space_group_name_H-M   'P 1'
#
loop_
_entity.id
_entity.type
_entity.pdbx_description
1 polymer ?
#
loop_
_entity_poly.entity_id
_entity_poly.type
_entity_poly.pdbx_seq_one_letter_code
_entity_poly.pdbx_strand_id
1 'polypeptide(L)'
;MALKFFILAVAISAVAAEGENNLSESNRKELALRADACAFNIPGRDRDAYWGFPPQEKCVRDELKTFSTKADPQTPDDSLPNCLRSAGTAESYITELTECLQNNLPLPWTFVEGNTSYNRTENTAHFWGHVYCLEESPSWQLIDPLIGMTCDDQLDFQYDYGASEEAVTDWMRTCLKRANATDADDVVECYKEKVQWYLDFEASI
;
A
#
# COMPACT_ATOMS: atom_id res chain seq x y z
N MET A 1 32.80 -20.14 19.86
CA MET A 1 32.47 -18.71 19.77
C MET A 1 32.32 -18.35 18.30
N ALA A 2 31.39 -17.44 18.02
CA ALA A 2 31.02 -16.87 16.71
C ALA A 2 30.04 -17.71 15.85
N LEU A 3 28.78 -17.47 16.16
CA LEU A 3 27.58 -17.58 15.32
C LEU A 3 27.59 -16.47 14.22
N LYS A 4 26.72 -16.62 13.21
CA LYS A 4 26.20 -15.64 12.22
C LYS A 4 26.92 -15.70 10.86
N PHE A 5 26.24 -15.78 9.71
CA PHE A 5 24.94 -15.24 9.32
C PHE A 5 24.17 -16.20 8.39
N PHE A 6 22.85 -16.25 8.59
CA PHE A 6 21.86 -16.72 7.62
C PHE A 6 21.83 -15.76 6.43
N ILE A 7 21.93 -16.30 5.20
CA ILE A 7 21.43 -15.63 4.01
C ILE A 7 20.27 -16.50 3.52
N LEU A 8 19.06 -16.18 3.98
CA LEU A 8 17.85 -16.68 3.36
C LEU A 8 17.57 -15.73 2.18
N ALA A 9 18.17 -16.03 1.03
CA ALA A 9 17.75 -15.43 -0.24
C ALA A 9 16.40 -16.07 -0.60
N VAL A 10 15.31 -15.47 -0.13
CA VAL A 10 13.99 -15.76 -0.66
C VAL A 10 14.00 -15.26 -2.11
N ALA A 11 13.88 -16.21 -3.03
CA ALA A 11 13.77 -15.95 -4.45
C ALA A 11 12.46 -15.19 -4.72
N ILE A 12 12.54 -13.85 -4.76
CA ILE A 12 11.52 -13.03 -5.39
C ILE A 12 11.78 -13.14 -6.90
N SER A 13 10.81 -13.72 -7.59
CA SER A 13 10.84 -14.11 -8.99
C SER A 13 11.47 -13.04 -9.89
N ALA A 14 12.56 -13.42 -10.56
CA ALA A 14 13.13 -12.67 -11.65
C ALA A 14 12.17 -12.68 -12.85
N VAL A 15 11.62 -11.51 -13.19
CA VAL A 15 11.34 -11.14 -14.58
C VAL A 15 11.87 -9.72 -14.78
N ALA A 16 13.20 -9.60 -14.80
CA ALA A 16 13.86 -8.53 -15.51
C ALA A 16 14.09 -9.04 -16.94
N ALA A 17 13.16 -8.71 -17.85
CA ALA A 17 13.34 -8.88 -19.28
C ALA A 17 13.21 -7.50 -19.93
N GLU A 18 14.23 -7.15 -20.71
CA GLU A 18 14.45 -5.88 -21.38
C GLU A 18 13.28 -5.47 -22.30
N GLY A 19 12.89 -4.18 -22.26
CA GLY A 19 12.24 -3.49 -23.39
C GLY A 19 10.77 -3.10 -23.25
N GLU A 20 9.97 -3.78 -22.44
CA GLU A 20 8.58 -3.42 -22.13
C GLU A 20 8.33 -3.63 -20.64
N ASN A 21 7.63 -2.71 -19.98
CA ASN A 21 7.33 -2.81 -18.56
C ASN A 21 6.46 -4.05 -18.25
N ASN A 22 7.10 -5.16 -17.89
CA ASN A 22 6.47 -6.41 -17.43
C ASN A 22 5.92 -6.30 -15.99
N LEU A 23 5.42 -5.14 -15.60
CA LEU A 23 4.71 -4.97 -14.34
C LEU A 23 3.28 -5.44 -14.52
N SER A 24 2.86 -6.36 -13.65
CA SER A 24 1.46 -6.75 -13.54
C SER A 24 0.58 -5.56 -13.15
N GLU A 25 -0.72 -5.68 -13.40
CA GLU A 25 -1.68 -4.64 -13.06
C GLU A 25 -1.66 -4.33 -11.56
N SER A 26 -1.51 -5.36 -10.72
CA SER A 26 -1.49 -5.20 -9.26
C SER A 26 -0.25 -4.43 -8.79
N ASN A 27 0.92 -4.72 -9.34
CA ASN A 27 2.14 -3.97 -9.07
C ASN A 27 1.96 -2.50 -9.46
N ARG A 28 1.36 -2.20 -10.62
CA ARG A 28 1.09 -0.81 -11.01
C ARG A 28 0.13 -0.11 -10.05
N LYS A 29 -0.89 -0.81 -9.55
CA LYS A 29 -1.80 -0.30 -8.52
C LYS A 29 -1.07 -0.05 -7.20
N GLU A 30 -0.17 -0.94 -6.79
CA GLU A 30 0.68 -0.78 -5.61
C GLU A 30 1.45 0.55 -5.66
N LEU A 31 2.11 0.87 -6.78
CA LEU A 31 2.83 2.14 -6.96
C LEU A 31 1.90 3.35 -6.95
N ALA A 32 0.73 3.24 -7.58
CA ALA A 32 -0.24 4.30 -7.54
C ALA A 32 -0.66 4.60 -6.09
N LEU A 33 -0.92 3.58 -5.27
CA LEU A 33 -1.27 3.75 -3.86
C LEU A 33 -0.13 4.41 -3.05
N ARG A 34 1.13 4.01 -3.30
CA ARG A 34 2.29 4.68 -2.68
C ARG A 34 2.36 6.17 -3.04
N ALA A 35 2.08 6.53 -4.30
CA ALA A 35 2.06 7.92 -4.74
C ALA A 35 0.88 8.71 -4.15
N ASP A 36 -0.30 8.09 -4.05
CA ASP A 36 -1.48 8.70 -3.43
C ASP A 36 -1.21 9.02 -1.95
N ALA A 37 -0.63 8.05 -1.25
CA ALA A 37 -0.18 8.21 0.12
C ALA A 37 0.83 9.35 0.25
N CYS A 38 1.87 9.39 -0.59
CA CYS A 38 2.85 10.49 -0.59
C CYS A 38 2.20 11.87 -0.75
N ALA A 39 1.05 11.97 -1.42
CA ALA A 39 0.30 13.20 -1.60
C ALA A 39 -0.81 13.43 -0.56
N PHE A 40 -0.98 12.57 0.45
CA PHE A 40 -2.15 12.59 1.34
C PHE A 40 -2.32 13.91 2.08
N ASN A 41 -1.22 14.46 2.61
CA ASN A 41 -1.23 15.69 3.42
C ASN A 41 -1.22 16.98 2.59
N ILE A 42 -1.32 16.90 1.25
CA ILE A 42 -1.34 18.10 0.41
C ILE A 42 -2.63 18.90 0.70
N PRO A 43 -2.53 20.16 1.16
CA PRO A 43 -3.72 20.95 1.46
C PRO A 43 -4.57 21.22 0.23
N GLY A 44 -5.89 21.24 0.42
CA GLY A 44 -6.84 21.48 -0.66
C GLY A 44 -7.12 20.24 -1.52
N ARG A 45 -6.58 19.08 -1.17
CA ARG A 45 -7.11 17.80 -1.64
C ARG A 45 -8.48 17.53 -1.02
N ASP A 46 -9.35 16.92 -1.82
CA ASP A 46 -10.64 16.37 -1.39
C ASP A 46 -10.86 15.07 -2.18
N ARG A 47 -10.48 13.94 -1.58
CA ARG A 47 -10.56 12.61 -2.21
C ARG A 47 -12.01 12.22 -2.53
N ASP A 48 -12.97 12.76 -1.79
CA ASP A 48 -14.39 12.38 -1.82
C ASP A 48 -15.25 13.41 -2.60
N ALA A 49 -14.62 14.37 -3.28
CA ALA A 49 -15.32 15.45 -3.96
C ALA A 49 -16.32 14.92 -5.00
N TYR A 50 -17.61 15.05 -4.70
CA TYR A 50 -18.70 14.52 -5.53
C TYR A 50 -19.00 15.38 -6.78
N TRP A 51 -18.63 16.66 -6.78
CA TRP A 51 -19.02 17.66 -7.79
C TRP A 51 -17.86 18.18 -8.65
N GLY A 52 -16.74 17.46 -8.63
CA GLY A 52 -15.52 17.83 -9.33
C GLY A 52 -14.37 18.02 -8.36
N PHE A 53 -13.22 17.45 -8.72
CA PHE A 53 -12.04 17.46 -7.86
C PHE A 53 -11.39 18.85 -7.83
N PRO A 54 -10.94 19.31 -6.66
CA PRO A 54 -10.10 20.50 -6.58
C PRO A 54 -8.81 20.30 -7.41
N PRO A 55 -8.12 21.38 -7.82
CA PRO A 55 -6.96 21.29 -8.70
C PRO A 55 -5.88 20.32 -8.21
N GLN A 56 -5.62 20.29 -6.90
CA GLN A 56 -4.65 19.42 -6.25
C GLN A 56 -5.04 17.95 -6.39
N GLU A 57 -6.29 17.61 -6.09
CA GLU A 57 -6.78 16.25 -6.21
C GLU A 57 -6.82 15.78 -7.67
N LYS A 58 -7.14 16.68 -8.60
CA LYS A 58 -7.06 16.38 -10.03
C LYS A 58 -5.64 15.99 -10.45
N CYS A 59 -4.63 16.72 -9.99
CA CYS A 59 -3.22 16.40 -10.25
C CYS A 59 -2.86 15.00 -9.75
N VAL A 60 -3.23 14.66 -8.50
CA VAL A 60 -2.97 13.33 -7.94
C VAL A 60 -3.68 12.26 -8.76
N ARG A 61 -4.99 12.38 -9.00
CA ARG A 61 -5.76 11.37 -9.75
C ARG A 61 -5.27 11.17 -11.18
N ASP A 62 -4.83 12.23 -11.84
CA ASP A 62 -4.26 12.11 -13.18
C ASP A 62 -2.92 11.35 -13.12
N GLU A 63 -2.07 11.64 -12.13
CA GLU A 63 -0.85 10.85 -11.89
C GLU A 63 -1.18 9.36 -11.60
N LEU A 64 -2.14 9.07 -10.72
CA LEU A 64 -2.57 7.70 -10.40
C LEU A 64 -2.99 6.92 -11.65
N LYS A 65 -3.67 7.56 -12.60
CA LYS A 65 -4.01 6.94 -13.89
C LYS A 65 -2.75 6.66 -14.72
N THR A 66 -1.78 7.56 -14.72
CA THR A 66 -0.55 7.39 -15.52
C THR A 66 0.34 6.25 -15.04
N PHE A 67 0.30 5.86 -13.76
CA PHE A 67 1.03 4.66 -13.26
C PHE A 67 0.68 3.38 -14.04
N SER A 68 -0.55 3.28 -14.55
CA SER A 68 -1.00 2.14 -15.37
C SER A 68 -0.29 2.05 -16.73
N THR A 69 0.21 3.17 -17.27
CA THR A 69 0.76 3.27 -18.63
C THR A 69 2.21 3.77 -18.68
N LYS A 70 2.76 4.26 -17.57
CA LYS A 70 4.13 4.78 -17.48
C LYS A 70 5.15 3.68 -17.81
N ALA A 71 6.20 4.11 -18.52
CA ALA A 71 7.30 3.26 -19.01
C ALA A 71 8.37 2.96 -17.95
N ASP A 72 8.39 3.70 -16.85
CA ASP A 72 9.13 3.34 -15.64
C ASP A 72 8.45 3.95 -14.42
N PRO A 73 7.39 3.32 -13.89
CA PRO A 73 6.62 3.89 -12.79
C PRO A 73 7.36 3.86 -11.45
N GLN A 74 8.48 3.12 -11.32
CA GLN A 74 9.28 3.08 -10.10
C GLN A 74 10.18 4.32 -9.97
N THR A 75 10.48 4.99 -11.08
CA THR A 75 11.27 6.22 -11.09
C THR A 75 10.35 7.43 -10.85
N PRO A 76 10.55 8.17 -9.74
CA PRO A 76 9.88 9.44 -9.53
C PRO A 76 10.22 10.39 -10.67
N ASP A 77 9.22 11.10 -11.17
CA ASP A 77 9.41 12.20 -12.10
C ASP A 77 8.75 13.47 -11.56
N ASP A 78 8.94 14.57 -12.28
CA ASP A 78 8.43 15.87 -11.87
C ASP A 78 6.97 16.10 -12.28
N SER A 79 6.26 15.10 -12.85
CA SER A 79 4.88 15.24 -13.34
C SER A 79 3.94 15.76 -12.26
N LEU A 80 3.81 15.00 -11.17
CA LEU A 80 2.95 15.34 -10.05
C LEU A 80 3.42 16.60 -9.30
N PRO A 81 4.70 16.76 -8.94
CA PRO A 81 5.22 18.01 -8.38
C PRO A 81 4.90 19.26 -9.23
N ASN A 82 5.10 19.19 -10.55
CA ASN A 82 4.83 20.32 -11.45
C ASN A 82 3.35 20.63 -11.56
N CYS A 83 2.50 19.60 -11.60
CA CYS A 83 1.05 19.78 -11.59
C CYS A 83 0.60 20.46 -10.29
N LEU A 84 1.05 19.97 -9.14
CA LEU A 84 0.69 20.53 -7.83
C LEU A 84 1.19 21.97 -7.65
N ARG A 85 2.39 22.29 -8.18
CA ARG A 85 2.89 23.67 -8.24
C ARG A 85 1.96 24.57 -9.04
N SER A 86 1.52 24.09 -10.21
CA SER A 86 0.58 24.80 -11.08
C SER A 86 -0.80 24.96 -10.45
N ALA A 87 -1.20 24.01 -9.59
CA ALA A 87 -2.42 24.06 -8.78
C ALA A 87 -2.33 25.02 -7.58
N GLY A 88 -1.17 25.66 -7.33
CA GLY A 88 -0.97 26.61 -6.24
C GLY A 88 -0.59 25.97 -4.90
N THR A 89 -0.13 24.72 -4.91
CA THR A 89 0.42 24.07 -3.71
C THR A 89 1.71 24.75 -3.29
N ALA A 90 1.90 25.00 -1.98
CA ALA A 90 3.11 25.64 -1.49
C ALA A 90 4.33 24.71 -1.65
N GLU A 91 5.50 25.30 -1.92
CA GLU A 91 6.72 24.55 -2.23
C GLU A 91 7.19 23.63 -1.08
N SER A 92 6.85 23.95 0.17
CA SER A 92 7.16 23.07 1.32
C SER A 92 6.50 21.70 1.18
N TYR A 93 5.21 21.67 0.82
CA TYR A 93 4.48 20.43 0.59
C TYR A 93 4.95 19.69 -0.65
N ILE A 94 5.40 20.42 -1.69
CA ILE A 94 5.97 19.82 -2.89
C ILE A 94 7.33 19.17 -2.58
N THR A 95 8.13 19.80 -1.72
CA THR A 95 9.42 19.25 -1.26
C THR A 95 9.19 17.96 -0.47
N GLU A 96 8.30 17.99 0.52
CA GLU A 96 7.92 16.81 1.31
C GLU A 96 7.40 15.66 0.44
N LEU A 97 6.51 15.96 -0.52
CA LEU A 97 6.03 14.99 -1.50
C LEU A 97 7.17 14.39 -2.32
N THR A 98 8.07 15.23 -2.83
CA THR A 98 9.18 14.79 -3.69
C THR A 98 10.12 13.86 -2.93
N GLU A 99 10.47 14.21 -1.69
CA GLU A 99 11.25 13.35 -0.80
C GLU A 99 10.53 12.03 -0.54
N CYS A 100 9.22 12.06 -0.30
CA CYS A 100 8.42 10.85 -0.11
C CYS A 100 8.45 9.94 -1.34
N LEU A 101 8.20 10.47 -2.54
CA LEU A 101 8.18 9.70 -3.78
C LEU A 101 9.55 9.08 -4.07
N GLN A 102 10.63 9.83 -3.85
CA GLN A 102 12.01 9.36 -4.00
C GLN A 102 12.35 8.21 -3.07
N ASN A 103 11.80 8.21 -1.85
CA ASN A 103 12.08 7.17 -0.86
C ASN A 103 11.18 5.93 -1.03
N ASN A 104 9.97 6.08 -1.58
CA ASN A 104 8.95 5.02 -1.54
C ASN A 104 8.67 4.35 -2.89
N LEU A 105 8.73 5.06 -4.02
CA LEU A 105 8.50 4.43 -5.33
C LEU A 105 9.56 3.37 -5.69
N PRO A 106 10.86 3.57 -5.42
CA PRO A 106 11.89 2.58 -5.76
C PRO A 106 11.94 1.35 -4.83
N LEU A 107 11.14 1.32 -3.76
CA LEU A 107 11.12 0.17 -2.85
C LEU A 107 10.66 -1.07 -3.60
N PRO A 108 11.23 -2.26 -3.29
CA PRO A 108 10.81 -3.51 -3.93
C PRO A 108 9.31 -3.70 -3.83
N TRP A 109 8.74 -4.30 -4.89
CA TRP A 109 7.36 -4.75 -4.94
C TRP A 109 7.00 -5.55 -3.72
N THR A 110 5.83 -5.26 -3.20
CA THR A 110 5.31 -6.00 -2.06
C THR A 110 3.94 -6.58 -2.36
N PHE A 111 3.29 -6.16 -3.44
CA PHE A 111 2.09 -6.84 -3.91
C PHE A 111 2.38 -8.31 -4.25
N VAL A 112 1.55 -9.20 -3.72
CA VAL A 112 1.61 -10.64 -3.95
C VAL A 112 0.33 -11.07 -4.66
N GLU A 113 0.45 -11.46 -5.91
CA GLU A 113 -0.65 -12.12 -6.62
C GLU A 113 -0.69 -13.60 -6.24
N GLY A 114 -1.89 -14.16 -6.17
CA GLY A 114 -2.06 -15.59 -5.96
C GLY A 114 -3.24 -16.16 -6.74
N ASN A 115 -3.60 -17.39 -6.41
CA ASN A 115 -4.67 -18.14 -7.06
C ASN A 115 -5.71 -18.65 -6.05
N THR A 116 -5.69 -18.10 -4.82
CA THR A 116 -6.68 -18.40 -3.79
C THR A 116 -8.00 -17.75 -4.18
N SER A 117 -9.08 -18.52 -4.13
CA SER A 117 -10.43 -17.98 -4.33
C SER A 117 -11.08 -17.82 -2.97
N TYR A 118 -11.35 -16.57 -2.60
CA TYR A 118 -12.09 -16.23 -1.41
C TYR A 118 -13.56 -16.02 -1.75
N ASN A 119 -14.44 -16.56 -0.92
CA ASN A 119 -15.86 -16.27 -0.98
C ASN A 119 -16.17 -14.94 -0.29
N ARG A 120 -17.41 -14.47 -0.43
CA ARG A 120 -17.83 -13.17 0.13
C ARG A 120 -17.63 -13.08 1.64
N THR A 121 -17.92 -14.16 2.38
CA THR A 121 -17.76 -14.20 3.84
C THR A 121 -16.29 -14.09 4.21
N GLU A 122 -15.40 -14.80 3.50
CA GLU A 122 -13.95 -14.72 3.72
C GLU A 122 -13.41 -13.32 3.42
N ASN A 123 -13.76 -12.72 2.28
CA ASN A 123 -13.37 -11.33 1.98
C ASN A 123 -13.88 -10.34 3.04
N THR A 124 -15.11 -10.55 3.54
CA THR A 124 -15.68 -9.71 4.61
C THR A 124 -14.93 -9.90 5.93
N ALA A 125 -14.52 -11.13 6.25
CA ALA A 125 -13.71 -11.43 7.44
C ALA A 125 -12.36 -10.70 7.38
N HIS A 126 -11.69 -10.74 6.22
CA HIS A 126 -10.43 -10.06 5.99
C HIS A 126 -10.55 -8.54 6.10
N PHE A 127 -11.62 -7.95 5.52
CA PHE A 127 -11.93 -6.53 5.66
C PHE A 127 -12.14 -6.11 7.13
N TRP A 128 -12.91 -6.88 7.92
CA TRP A 128 -13.10 -6.53 9.33
C TRP A 128 -11.85 -6.76 10.18
N GLY A 129 -11.10 -7.83 9.91
CA GLY A 129 -9.82 -8.08 10.58
C GLY A 129 -8.84 -6.93 10.38
N HIS A 130 -8.82 -6.38 9.16
CA HIS A 130 -8.11 -5.16 8.82
C HIS A 130 -8.54 -3.98 9.71
N VAL A 131 -9.81 -3.58 9.64
CA VAL A 131 -10.34 -2.40 10.35
C VAL A 131 -10.04 -2.46 11.86
N TYR A 132 -10.29 -3.61 12.50
CA TYR A 132 -10.11 -3.73 13.95
C TYR A 132 -8.65 -3.69 14.43
N CYS A 133 -7.70 -4.11 13.60
CA CYS A 133 -6.32 -4.32 14.04
C CYS A 133 -5.34 -3.30 13.47
N LEU A 134 -5.67 -2.75 12.31
CA LEU A 134 -4.93 -1.64 11.72
C LEU A 134 -5.62 -0.35 12.14
N GLU A 135 -6.81 0.00 11.64
CA GLU A 135 -7.42 1.32 11.93
C GLU A 135 -7.66 1.63 13.42
N GLU A 136 -8.11 0.66 14.22
CA GLU A 136 -8.49 0.89 15.63
C GLU A 136 -7.37 0.67 16.66
N SER A 137 -6.19 0.21 16.24
CA SER A 137 -5.09 -0.08 17.18
C SER A 137 -4.45 1.21 17.74
N PRO A 138 -4.13 1.29 19.05
CA PRO A 138 -3.36 2.40 19.61
C PRO A 138 -2.00 2.61 18.94
N SER A 139 -1.37 1.53 18.45
CA SER A 139 -0.10 1.59 17.72
C SER A 139 -0.27 2.17 16.30
N TRP A 140 -1.46 2.08 15.70
CA TRP A 140 -1.77 2.67 14.40
C TRP A 140 -1.83 4.18 14.42
N GLN A 141 -2.29 4.77 15.52
CA GLN A 141 -2.22 6.23 15.71
C GLN A 141 -0.78 6.77 15.76
N LEU A 142 0.22 5.88 15.91
CA LEU A 142 1.65 6.20 15.94
C LEU A 142 2.37 5.80 14.64
N ILE A 143 1.73 5.01 13.77
CA ILE A 143 2.28 4.64 12.47
C ILE A 143 2.26 5.89 11.58
N ASP A 144 3.31 6.06 10.77
CA ASP A 144 3.34 7.12 9.76
C ASP A 144 2.07 7.00 8.92
N PRO A 145 1.14 7.98 8.96
CA PRO A 145 -0.16 7.87 8.33
C PRO A 145 -0.05 7.57 6.84
N LEU A 146 1.07 7.97 6.23
CA LEU A 146 1.42 7.76 4.85
C LEU A 146 1.70 6.29 4.52
N ILE A 147 2.46 5.60 5.38
CA ILE A 147 2.76 4.18 5.20
C ILE A 147 1.59 3.32 5.72
N GLY A 148 0.90 3.76 6.78
CA GLY A 148 -0.33 3.16 7.28
C GLY A 148 -1.37 3.00 6.18
N MET A 149 -1.80 4.08 5.52
CA MET A 149 -2.79 3.98 4.44
C MET A 149 -2.33 3.12 3.28
N THR A 150 -1.04 3.12 2.95
CA THR A 150 -0.52 2.26 1.89
C THR A 150 -0.62 0.78 2.27
N CYS A 151 -0.31 0.44 3.53
CA CYS A 151 -0.43 -0.93 4.05
C CYS A 151 -1.89 -1.36 4.30
N ASP A 152 -2.78 -0.40 4.54
CA ASP A 152 -4.21 -0.60 4.67
C ASP A 152 -4.83 -0.84 3.29
N ASP A 153 -4.78 0.17 2.40
CA ASP A 153 -5.40 0.11 1.07
C ASP A 153 -4.93 -1.12 0.28
N GLN A 154 -3.67 -1.52 0.42
CA GLN A 154 -3.14 -2.70 -0.28
C GLN A 154 -3.64 -4.02 0.28
N LEU A 155 -3.93 -4.14 1.59
CA LEU A 155 -4.31 -5.41 2.20
C LEU A 155 -5.61 -5.96 1.57
N ASP A 156 -6.61 -5.10 1.38
CA ASP A 156 -7.87 -5.47 0.73
C ASP A 156 -7.64 -5.95 -0.71
N PHE A 157 -6.78 -5.26 -1.47
CA PHE A 157 -6.46 -5.69 -2.83
C PHE A 157 -5.71 -7.02 -2.87
N GLN A 158 -4.85 -7.34 -1.89
CA GLN A 158 -4.09 -8.59 -1.91
C GLN A 158 -5.02 -9.82 -1.94
N TYR A 159 -6.11 -9.78 -1.17
CA TYR A 159 -7.12 -10.84 -1.16
C TYR A 159 -7.95 -10.89 -2.44
N ASP A 160 -8.33 -9.75 -3.01
CA ASP A 160 -9.03 -9.66 -4.29
C ASP A 160 -8.20 -10.26 -5.45
N TYR A 161 -6.87 -10.19 -5.35
CA TYR A 161 -5.93 -10.79 -6.30
C TYR A 161 -5.45 -12.20 -5.90
N GLY A 162 -6.14 -12.83 -4.94
CA GLY A 162 -5.98 -14.24 -4.60
C GLY A 162 -4.71 -14.58 -3.83
N ALA A 163 -4.05 -13.61 -3.21
CA ALA A 163 -2.92 -13.86 -2.31
C ALA A 163 -3.33 -14.86 -1.21
N SER A 164 -2.43 -15.77 -0.82
CA SER A 164 -2.69 -16.64 0.34
C SER A 164 -2.58 -15.87 1.65
N GLU A 165 -3.26 -16.31 2.70
CA GLU A 165 -3.15 -15.68 4.03
C GLU A 165 -1.71 -15.60 4.55
N GLU A 166 -0.91 -16.66 4.31
CA GLU A 166 0.52 -16.66 4.64
C GLU A 166 1.27 -15.53 3.91
N ALA A 167 1.03 -15.38 2.60
CA ALA A 167 1.66 -14.34 1.81
C ALA A 167 1.24 -12.93 2.26
N VAL A 168 -0.06 -12.71 2.53
CA VAL A 168 -0.56 -11.41 2.99
C VAL A 168 -0.02 -11.06 4.38
N THR A 169 0.07 -12.02 5.28
CA THR A 169 0.58 -11.76 6.64
C THR A 169 2.08 -11.49 6.66
N ASP A 170 2.87 -12.16 5.81
CA ASP A 170 4.29 -11.85 5.61
C ASP A 170 4.50 -10.48 4.94
N TRP A 171 3.65 -10.15 3.97
CA TRP A 171 3.59 -8.84 3.36
C TRP A 171 3.29 -7.74 4.38
N MET A 172 2.21 -7.90 5.16
CA MET A 172 1.76 -6.93 6.16
C MET A 172 2.85 -6.67 7.19
N ARG A 173 3.53 -7.73 7.68
CA ARG A 173 4.68 -7.59 8.59
C ARG A 173 5.80 -6.76 7.96
N THR A 174 6.10 -6.98 6.68
CA THR A 174 7.12 -6.22 5.95
C THR A 174 6.71 -4.75 5.76
N CYS A 175 5.44 -4.52 5.43
CA CYS A 175 4.88 -3.19 5.24
C CYS A 175 4.92 -2.38 6.55
N LEU A 176 4.41 -2.93 7.64
CA LEU A 176 4.42 -2.32 8.98
C LEU A 176 5.84 -2.05 9.50
N LYS A 177 6.81 -2.93 9.23
CA LYS A 177 8.21 -2.68 9.58
C LYS A 177 8.81 -1.51 8.81
N ARG A 178 8.48 -1.34 7.52
CA ARG A 178 8.87 -0.15 6.74
C ARG A 178 8.21 1.11 7.30
N ALA A 179 6.99 0.97 7.81
CA ALA A 179 6.25 2.03 8.51
C ALA A 179 6.84 2.40 9.88
N ASN A 180 7.91 1.73 10.31
CA ASN A 180 8.49 1.85 11.64
C ASN A 180 7.47 1.57 12.78
N ALA A 181 6.48 0.71 12.52
CA ALA A 181 5.57 0.21 13.54
C ALA A 181 6.35 -0.66 14.54
N THR A 182 6.32 -0.29 15.82
CA THR A 182 7.05 -1.03 16.88
C THR A 182 6.50 -2.43 17.15
N ASP A 183 5.24 -2.69 16.78
CA ASP A 183 4.49 -3.89 17.18
C ASP A 183 3.89 -4.64 15.97
N ALA A 184 4.61 -4.68 14.83
CA ALA A 184 4.11 -5.29 13.60
C ALA A 184 3.62 -6.75 13.76
N ASP A 185 4.24 -7.53 14.64
CA ASP A 185 3.83 -8.92 14.91
C ASP A 185 2.53 -9.00 15.72
N ASP A 186 2.31 -8.08 16.67
CA ASP A 186 1.07 -8.03 17.46
C ASP A 186 -0.12 -7.62 16.59
N VAL A 187 0.10 -6.71 15.63
CA VAL A 187 -0.92 -6.32 14.64
C VAL A 187 -1.28 -7.50 13.74
N VAL A 188 -0.28 -8.26 13.27
CA VAL A 188 -0.51 -9.47 12.45
C VAL A 188 -1.27 -10.54 13.25
N GLU A 189 -0.96 -10.71 14.53
CA GLU A 189 -1.66 -11.68 15.38
C GLU A 189 -3.11 -11.26 15.64
N CYS A 190 -3.33 -9.98 16.00
CA CYS A 190 -4.67 -9.41 16.12
C CYS A 190 -5.49 -9.67 14.84
N TYR A 191 -4.89 -9.38 13.68
CA TYR A 191 -5.55 -9.55 12.39
C TYR A 191 -6.06 -10.99 12.21
N LYS A 192 -5.19 -11.99 12.44
CA LYS A 192 -5.55 -13.42 12.35
C LYS A 192 -6.66 -13.80 13.32
N GLU A 193 -6.56 -13.36 14.57
CA GLU A 193 -7.58 -13.62 15.59
C GLU A 193 -8.95 -13.04 15.18
N LYS A 194 -8.98 -11.85 14.60
CA LYS A 194 -10.23 -11.18 14.17
C LYS A 194 -10.84 -11.80 12.93
N VAL A 195 -10.03 -12.19 11.96
CA VAL A 195 -10.51 -12.95 10.79
C VAL A 195 -11.15 -14.24 11.26
N GLN A 196 -10.47 -15.02 12.10
CA GLN A 196 -11.01 -16.29 12.60
C GLN A 196 -12.28 -16.08 13.42
N TRP A 197 -12.29 -15.10 14.32
CA TRP A 197 -13.48 -14.76 15.12
C TRP A 197 -14.69 -14.44 14.24
N TYR A 198 -14.52 -13.68 13.15
CA TYR A 198 -15.61 -13.35 12.24
C TYR A 198 -16.15 -14.59 11.53
N LEU A 199 -15.25 -15.46 11.04
CA LEU A 199 -15.64 -16.71 10.39
C LEU A 199 -16.41 -17.64 11.34
N ASP A 200 -15.95 -17.76 12.59
CA ASP A 200 -16.64 -18.55 13.62
C ASP A 200 -18.02 -17.97 13.95
N PHE A 201 -18.12 -16.64 14.03
CA PHE A 201 -19.38 -15.94 14.28
C PHE A 201 -20.40 -16.21 13.16
N GLU A 202 -20.02 -16.01 11.89
CA GLU A 202 -20.90 -16.26 10.75
C GLU A 202 -21.33 -17.73 10.64
N ALA A 203 -20.44 -18.67 10.98
CA ALA A 203 -20.77 -20.10 11.00
C ALA A 203 -21.76 -20.49 12.10
N SER A 204 -21.96 -19.64 13.11
CA SER A 204 -22.86 -19.87 14.24
C SER A 204 -24.30 -19.35 14.04
N ILE A 205 -24.54 -18.61 12.95
CA ILE A 205 -25.85 -18.02 12.57
C ILE A 205 -26.61 -18.99 11.65
#